data_AF-A0A354A321-F1
#
_entry.id   AF-A0A354A321-F1
#
_cell.length_a   1.000
_cell.length_b   1.000
_cell.length_c   1.000
_cell.angle_alpha   90.00
_cell.angle_beta   90.00
_cell.angle_gamma   90.00
#
_symmetry.space_group_name_H-M   'P 1'
#
loop_
_entity.id
_entity.type
_entity.pdbx_description
1 polymer ?
#
loop_
_entity_poly.entity_id
_entity_poly.type
_entity_poly.pdbx_seq_one_letter_code
_entity_poly.pdbx_strand_id
1 'polypeptide(L)' 'MFEKIKNFFREVKVELKKVVFPSREEVIGSTKVVVVLVLIIAVFLGMIDLILSKLIGMVIR' A
#
# COMPACT_ATOMS: atom_id res chain seq x y z
N MET A 1 25.49 13.46 -27.95
CA MET A 1 24.25 12.87 -27.36
C MET A 1 24.58 11.91 -26.22
N PHE A 2 25.48 10.96 -26.41
CA PHE A 2 25.95 10.03 -25.36
C PHE A 2 26.50 10.72 -24.09
N GLU A 3 27.26 11.82 -24.22
CA GLU A 3 27.75 12.57 -23.05
C GLU A 3 26.63 13.22 -22.22
N LYS A 4 25.60 13.77 -22.88
CA LYS A 4 24.44 14.37 -22.19
C LYS A 4 23.70 13.31 -21.35
N ILE A 5 23.55 12.10 -21.89
CA ILE A 5 22.91 10.97 -21.18
C ILE A 5 23.76 10.55 -19.98
N LYS A 6 25.09 10.42 -20.15
CA LYS A 6 26.01 10.08 -19.04
C LYS A 6 25.96 11.10 -17.91
N ASN A 7 25.91 12.39 -18.25
CA ASN A 7 25.77 13.47 -17.27
C ASN A 7 24.42 13.44 -16.56
N PHE A 8 23.33 13.19 -17.29
CA PHE A 8 21.98 13.03 -16.71
C PHE A 8 21.92 11.90 -15.67
N PHE A 9 22.47 10.71 -15.98
CA PHE A 9 22.54 9.62 -15.00
C PHE A 9 23.38 9.96 -13.78
N ARG A 10 24.45 10.75 -13.95
CA ARG A 10 25.28 11.23 -12.84
C ARG A 10 24.48 12.17 -11.93
N GLU A 11 23.75 13.11 -12.51
CA GLU A 11 22.89 14.05 -11.79
C GLU A 11 21.75 13.34 -11.06
N VAL A 12 21.05 12.40 -11.71
CA VAL A 12 20.01 11.58 -11.09
C VAL A 12 20.55 10.80 -9.91
N LYS A 13 21.74 10.19 -10.02
CA LYS A 13 22.37 9.48 -8.90
C LYS A 13 22.72 10.41 -7.73
N VAL A 14 23.05 11.67 -8.00
CA VAL A 14 23.32 12.67 -6.96
C VAL A 14 22.02 13.10 -6.27
N GLU A 15 20.94 13.35 -7.02
CA GLU A 15 19.64 13.71 -6.46
C GLU A 15 19.01 12.55 -5.67
N LEU A 16 19.12 11.31 -6.16
CA LEU A 16 18.65 10.13 -5.43
C LEU A 16 19.37 9.93 -4.08
N LYS A 17 20.61 10.40 -3.94
CA LYS A 17 21.32 10.36 -2.64
C LYS A 17 20.81 11.41 -1.64
N LYS A 18 20.12 12.47 -2.11
CA LYS A 18 19.50 13.47 -1.24
C LYS A 18 18.12 13.02 -0.74
N VAL A 19 17.58 11.92 -1.29
CA VAL A 19 16.32 11.34 -0.82
C VAL A 19 16.56 10.73 0.55
N VAL A 20 15.86 11.27 1.55
CA VAL A 20 15.84 10.70 2.90
C VAL A 20 14.91 9.49 2.85
N PHE A 21 15.49 8.30 2.80
CA PHE A 21 14.71 7.07 2.93
C PHE A 21 14.28 6.87 4.39
N PRO A 22 13.06 6.36 4.62
CA PRO A 22 12.59 6.06 5.95
C PRO A 22 13.50 5.01 6.61
N SER A 23 13.64 5.13 7.93
CA SER A 23 14.34 4.13 8.73
C SER A 23 13.61 2.79 8.69
N ARG A 24 14.32 1.69 8.93
CA ARG A 24 13.73 0.33 8.97
C ARG A 24 12.57 0.24 9.97
N GLU A 25 12.68 0.97 11.08
CA GLU A 25 11.65 0.99 12.13
C GLU A 25 10.37 1.70 11.67
N GLU A 26 10.48 2.83 10.97
CA GLU A 26 9.32 3.54 10.40
C GLU A 26 8.60 2.71 9.34
N VAL A 27 9.34 2.00 8.50
CA VAL A 27 8.76 1.10 7.47
C VAL A 27 8.00 -0.05 8.14
N ILE A 28 8.57 -0.66 9.17
CA ILE A 28 7.91 -1.76 9.90
C ILE A 28 6.70 -1.25 10.67
N GLY A 29 6.80 -0.08 11.30
CA GLY A 29 5.71 0.55 12.04
C GLY A 29 4.52 0.88 11.14
N SER A 30 4.77 1.58 10.03
CA SER A 30 3.73 1.91 9.04
C SER A 30 3.10 0.67 8.42
N THR A 31 3.89 -0.35 8.09
CA THR A 31 3.37 -1.62 7.54
C THR A 31 2.48 -2.35 8.54
N LYS A 32 2.87 -2.41 9.83
CA LYS A 32 2.03 -3.02 10.87
C LYS A 32 0.67 -2.34 10.99
N VAL A 33 0.63 -1.01 10.99
CA VAL A 33 -0.62 -0.25 11.06
C VAL A 33 -1.51 -0.56 9.86
N VAL A 34 -0.94 -0.57 8.65
CA VAL A 34 -1.69 -0.90 7.42
C VAL A 34 -2.26 -2.32 7.48
N VAL A 35 -1.47 -3.32 7.91
CA VAL A 35 -1.94 -4.71 8.02
C VAL A 35 -3.11 -4.83 8.99
N VAL A 36 -3.02 -4.19 10.16
CA VAL A 36 -4.11 -4.19 11.15
C VAL A 36 -5.37 -3.53 10.58
N LEU A 37 -5.23 -2.39 9.92
CA LEU A 37 -6.34 -1.68 9.30
C LEU A 37 -7.04 -2.52 8.23
N VAL A 38 -6.26 -3.16 7.35
CA VAL A 38 -6.78 -4.04 6.29
C VAL A 38 -7.52 -5.23 6.88
N LEU A 39 -7.01 -5.84 7.96
CA LEU A 39 -7.70 -6.94 8.64
C LEU A 39 -9.05 -6.51 9.21
N ILE A 40 -9.12 -5.34 9.85
CA ILE A 40 -10.39 -4.81 10.40
C ILE A 40 -11.41 -4.59 9.28
N ILE A 41 -10.99 -3.95 8.19
CA ILE A 41 -11.86 -3.68 7.04
C ILE A 41 -12.32 -4.99 6.39
N ALA A 42 -11.42 -5.95 6.22
CA ALA A 42 -11.75 -7.24 5.62
C ALA A 42 -12.79 -8.02 6.45
N VAL A 43 -12.65 -8.02 7.78
CA VAL A 43 -13.64 -8.64 8.67
C VAL A 43 -14.98 -7.90 8.58
N PHE A 44 -14.97 -6.58 8.61
CA PHE A 44 -16.20 -5.77 8.52
C PHE A 44 -16.95 -6.00 7.21
N LEU A 45 -16.27 -5.93 6.07
CA LEU A 45 -16.87 -6.20 4.77
C LEU A 45 -17.36 -7.63 4.67
N GLY A 46 -16.56 -8.61 5.11
CA GLY A 46 -16.96 -10.01 5.13
C GLY A 46 -18.21 -10.26 5.98
N MET A 47 -18.36 -9.59 7.12
CA MET A 47 -19.59 -9.65 7.92
C MET A 47 -20.80 -9.09 7.17
N ILE A 48 -20.64 -7.93 6.50
CA ILE A 48 -21.71 -7.31 5.71
C ILE A 48 -22.12 -8.23 4.56
N ASP A 49 -21.15 -8.78 3.82
CA ASP A 49 -21.41 -9.67 2.70
C ASP A 49 -22.18 -10.92 3.14
N LEU A 50 -21.85 -11.50 4.30
CA LEU A 50 -22.57 -12.63 4.88
C LEU A 50 -24.01 -12.27 5.27
N ILE A 51 -24.22 -11.09 5.87
CA ILE A 51 -25.57 -10.63 6.25
C ILE A 51 -26.41 -10.39 5.00
N LEU A 52 -25.88 -9.65 4.03
CA LEU A 52 -26.57 -9.35 2.77
C LEU A 52 -26.88 -10.62 1.98
N SER A 53 -25.94 -11.56 1.89
CA SER A 53 -26.15 -12.84 1.20
C SER A 53 -27.28 -13.65 1.83
N LYS A 54 -27.38 -13.67 3.17
CA LYS A 54 -28.48 -14.34 3.87
C LYS A 54 -29.82 -13.64 3.65
N LEU A 55 -29.85 -12.30 3.68
CA LEU A 55 -31.07 -11.52 3.44
C LEU A 55 -31.57 -11.71 2.01
N ILE A 56 -30.68 -11.59 1.03
CA ILE A 56 -31.02 -11.82 -0.39
C ILE A 56 -31.50 -13.25 -0.60
N GLY A 57 -30.83 -14.24 0.01
CA GLY A 57 -31.25 -15.64 -0.06
C GLY A 57 -32.63 -15.93 0.55
N MET A 58 -33.07 -15.12 1.52
CA MET A 58 -34.42 -15.20 2.10
C MET A 58 -35.47 -14.49 1.24
N VAL A 59 -35.09 -13.45 0.50
CA VAL A 59 -36.02 -12.68 -0.37
C VAL A 59 -36.24 -13.37 -1.71
N ILE A 60 -35.22 -14.03 -2.26
CA ILE A 60 -35.29 -14.72 -3.57
C ILE A 60 -35.97 -16.09 -3.48
N ARG A 61 -36.03 -16.68 -2.27
CA ARG A 61 -36.61 -18.00 -2.02
C ARG A 61 -38.02 -17.89 -1.47
#